data_AF-A0A3P3WBB7-F1
#
_entry.id   AF-A0A3P3WBB7-F1
#
_cell.length_a   1.000
_cell.length_b   1.000
_cell.length_c   1.000
_cell.angle_alpha   90.00
_cell.angle_beta   90.00
_cell.angle_gamma   90.00
#
_symmetry.space_group_name_H-M   'P 1'
#
loop_
_entity.id
_entity.type
_entity.pdbx_description
1 polymer ?
#
loop_
_entity_poly.entity_id
_entity_poly.type
_entity_poly.pdbx_seq_one_letter_code
_entity_poly.pdbx_strand_id
1 'polypeptide(L)'
;MRVFKFGGASVKDAEGIKNVYSVLQQVGFDDVLLVVSAMGKTTNALEAVIKNYFEKSPELQSSVQDVKKYHNQILLDLFDDEKNDVFTAFNWLFSDLESFLKNNKSPNYNFVYDQIVSFGEIISTTIISHYFNFAGIKNQWLDVRNFIKTDTTYRDAIVDWDQTQALISKNVKKNVLNITQGFLGSDENNFTTTLGREGSDYTAAIFAYCLNAESVTIWKDVPGVMNADPRYFENATLLNQISYREAIELAFYGATVIHPKTLQPLQRKEIPLFVKSFLNPSLPGTSVSKGADLEPLLPCFIVKRDQLLISLSSIDFSFIMEENISEIFGLFYQYKMKVSLIQNSAISFSVCIEDKFGNFNDLKNILSKKFKVSYNENVSLYTIRHFNEKAPEMVEKGKQVLLKQISRETMQIVTKDAE
;
A
#
# COMPACT_ATOMS: atom_id res chain seq x y z
N MET A 1 23.08 -9.13 1.92
CA MET A 1 22.41 -7.95 1.35
C MET A 1 21.15 -7.66 2.12
N ARG A 2 20.97 -6.40 2.55
CA ARG A 2 19.74 -5.91 3.19
C ARG A 2 18.95 -5.07 2.19
N VAL A 3 17.62 -5.12 2.23
CA VAL A 3 16.75 -4.30 1.37
C VAL A 3 16.03 -3.28 2.22
N PHE A 4 16.19 -2.00 1.91
CA PHE A 4 15.51 -0.90 2.60
C PHE A 4 14.47 -0.27 1.70
N LYS A 5 13.32 0.09 2.27
CA LYS A 5 12.28 0.81 1.56
C LYS A 5 11.91 2.09 2.29
N PHE A 6 11.90 3.19 1.56
CA PHE A 6 11.45 4.50 2.03
C PHE A 6 10.20 4.93 1.25
N GLY A 7 9.16 5.36 1.97
CA GLY A 7 7.89 5.83 1.38
C GLY A 7 7.93 7.31 1.02
N GLY A 8 6.91 7.79 0.30
CA GLY A 8 6.87 9.19 -0.17
C GLY A 8 6.93 10.22 0.96
N ALA A 9 6.35 9.92 2.12
CA ALA A 9 6.42 10.78 3.31
C ALA A 9 7.86 10.98 3.84
N SER A 10 8.73 9.98 3.68
CA SER A 10 10.14 10.06 4.13
C SER A 10 11.06 10.83 3.19
N VAL A 11 10.62 11.07 1.94
CA VAL A 11 11.39 11.77 0.91
C VAL A 11 10.59 12.91 0.29
N LYS A 12 9.70 13.53 1.09
CA LYS A 12 8.76 14.57 0.61
C LYS A 12 9.41 15.95 0.42
N ASP A 13 10.62 16.16 0.90
CA ASP A 13 11.35 17.41 0.85
C ASP A 13 12.86 17.14 1.00
N ALA A 14 13.68 18.20 0.88
CA ALA A 14 15.12 18.12 1.00
C ALA A 14 15.58 17.59 2.37
N GLU A 15 14.90 18.00 3.45
CA GLU A 15 15.19 17.52 4.80
C GLU A 15 14.88 16.03 4.97
N GLY A 16 13.80 15.53 4.36
CA GLY A 16 13.50 14.10 4.28
C GLY A 16 14.61 13.32 3.60
N ILE A 17 15.12 13.80 2.47
CA ILE A 17 16.23 13.17 1.73
C ILE A 17 17.52 13.18 2.56
N LYS A 18 17.85 14.30 3.20
CA LYS A 18 18.97 14.39 4.17
C LYS A 18 18.79 13.43 5.34
N ASN A 19 17.56 13.23 5.81
CA ASN A 19 17.26 12.26 6.86
C ASN A 19 17.48 10.82 6.36
N VAL A 20 17.05 10.46 5.15
CA VAL A 20 17.35 9.13 4.57
C VAL A 20 18.86 8.90 4.50
N TYR A 21 19.63 9.90 4.04
CA TYR A 21 21.09 9.86 4.05
C TYR A 21 21.65 9.60 5.47
N SER A 22 21.16 10.34 6.47
CA SER A 22 21.55 10.18 7.88
C SER A 22 21.20 8.79 8.43
N VAL A 23 20.02 8.26 8.11
CA VAL A 23 19.61 6.91 8.52
C VAL A 23 20.60 5.88 7.97
N LEU A 24 20.96 5.97 6.68
CA LEU A 24 21.94 5.06 6.07
C LEU A 24 23.32 5.16 6.71
N GLN A 25 23.79 6.35 7.07
CA GLN A 25 25.04 6.54 7.80
C GLN A 25 25.01 5.86 9.17
N GLN A 26 23.87 5.87 9.86
CA GLN A 26 23.71 5.25 11.18
C GLN A 26 23.58 3.72 11.13
N VAL A 27 22.83 3.19 10.16
CA VAL A 27 22.53 1.75 10.07
C VAL A 27 23.44 0.98 9.11
N GLY A 28 24.32 1.69 8.41
CA GLY A 28 25.22 1.17 7.38
C GLY A 28 24.54 1.00 6.02
N PHE A 29 25.31 1.22 4.96
CA PHE A 29 24.86 1.12 3.56
C PHE A 29 25.70 0.15 2.72
N ASP A 30 26.62 -0.59 3.35
CA ASP A 30 27.37 -1.66 2.69
C ASP A 30 26.43 -2.85 2.39
N ASP A 31 26.46 -3.34 1.14
CA ASP A 31 25.59 -4.41 0.63
C ASP A 31 24.09 -4.15 0.88
N VAL A 32 23.61 -2.97 0.47
CA VAL A 32 22.22 -2.51 0.61
C VAL A 32 21.59 -2.26 -0.75
N LEU A 33 20.32 -2.66 -0.89
CA LEU A 33 19.44 -2.21 -1.96
C LEU A 33 18.36 -1.29 -1.39
N LEU A 34 18.31 -0.06 -1.85
CA LEU A 34 17.39 0.98 -1.43
C LEU A 34 16.27 1.13 -2.48
N VAL A 35 15.04 0.83 -2.08
CA VAL A 35 13.82 1.05 -2.86
C VAL A 35 13.15 2.34 -2.39
N VAL A 36 12.83 3.25 -3.30
CA VAL A 36 12.19 4.52 -2.95
C VAL A 36 10.90 4.75 -3.75
N SER A 37 9.85 5.20 -3.06
CA SER A 37 8.59 5.66 -3.68
C SER A 37 8.72 7.07 -4.27
N ALA A 38 7.71 7.51 -5.02
CA ALA A 38 7.57 8.91 -5.42
C ALA A 38 7.56 9.86 -4.21
N MET A 39 8.06 11.09 -4.38
CA MET A 39 8.17 12.09 -3.31
C MET A 39 6.80 12.61 -2.88
N GLY A 40 6.55 12.72 -1.56
CA GLY A 40 5.36 13.39 -1.02
C GLY A 40 4.04 12.89 -1.60
N LYS A 41 3.30 13.78 -2.28
CA LYS A 41 2.00 13.50 -2.93
C LYS A 41 2.12 13.47 -4.46
N THR A 42 3.32 13.25 -5.01
CA THR A 42 3.59 13.30 -6.46
C THR A 42 2.72 12.34 -7.26
N THR A 43 2.48 11.12 -6.78
CA THR A 43 1.57 10.16 -7.44
C THR A 43 0.20 10.77 -7.67
N ASN A 44 -0.42 11.36 -6.65
CA ASN A 44 -1.74 11.99 -6.76
C ASN A 44 -1.72 13.22 -7.70
N ALA A 45 -0.62 13.97 -7.72
CA ALA A 45 -0.46 15.10 -8.64
C ALA A 45 -0.35 14.63 -10.10
N LEU A 46 0.37 13.52 -10.35
CA LEU A 46 0.43 12.87 -11.66
C LEU A 46 -0.92 12.27 -12.08
N GLU A 47 -1.71 11.76 -11.15
CA GLU A 47 -3.09 11.35 -11.41
C GLU A 47 -3.97 12.52 -11.88
N ALA A 48 -3.77 13.71 -11.32
CA ALA A 48 -4.45 14.93 -11.80
C ALA A 48 -3.99 15.32 -13.22
N VAL A 49 -2.70 15.18 -13.54
CA VAL A 49 -2.18 15.36 -14.92
C VAL A 49 -2.87 14.40 -15.89
N ILE A 50 -2.96 13.12 -15.52
CA ILE A 50 -3.63 12.10 -16.35
C ILE A 50 -5.11 12.45 -16.56
N LYS A 51 -5.81 12.85 -15.49
CA LYS A 51 -7.21 13.29 -15.59
C LYS A 51 -7.34 14.45 -16.59
N ASN A 52 -6.55 15.51 -16.42
CA ASN A 52 -6.56 16.68 -17.29
C ASN A 52 -6.21 16.33 -18.75
N TYR A 53 -5.32 15.36 -18.96
CA TYR A 53 -4.96 14.86 -20.29
C TYR A 53 -6.15 14.21 -21.01
N PHE A 54 -6.86 13.30 -20.33
CA PHE A 54 -8.03 12.62 -20.92
C PHE A 54 -9.22 13.56 -21.10
N GLU A 55 -9.41 14.52 -20.20
CA GLU A 55 -10.48 15.52 -20.28
C GLU A 55 -10.16 16.67 -21.27
N LYS A 56 -8.95 16.68 -21.85
CA LYS A 56 -8.43 17.76 -22.71
C LYS A 56 -8.56 19.14 -22.04
N SER A 57 -8.40 19.19 -20.72
CA SER A 57 -8.63 20.40 -19.95
C SER A 57 -7.50 21.42 -20.19
N PRO A 58 -7.79 22.73 -20.23
CA PRO A 58 -6.76 23.77 -20.34
C PRO A 58 -5.73 23.75 -19.19
N GLU A 59 -6.07 23.11 -18.06
CA GLU A 59 -5.22 22.94 -16.88
C GLU A 59 -4.12 21.86 -17.04
N LEU A 60 -4.05 21.15 -18.16
CA LEU A 60 -3.03 20.11 -18.36
C LEU A 60 -1.61 20.64 -18.17
N GLN A 61 -1.28 21.75 -18.84
CA GLN A 61 0.06 22.34 -18.76
C GLN A 61 0.39 22.83 -17.36
N SER A 62 -0.55 23.51 -16.68
CA SER A 62 -0.33 23.97 -15.30
C SER A 62 -0.12 22.80 -14.33
N SER A 63 -0.88 21.70 -14.48
CA SER A 63 -0.71 20.53 -13.62
C SER A 63 0.65 19.86 -13.78
N VAL A 64 1.23 19.82 -14.99
CA VAL A 64 2.61 19.35 -15.20
C VAL A 64 3.63 20.30 -14.56
N GLN A 65 3.42 21.62 -14.72
CA GLN A 65 4.31 22.62 -14.13
C GLN A 65 4.29 22.60 -12.60
N ASP A 66 3.15 22.29 -11.96
CA ASP A 66 3.07 22.15 -10.50
C ASP A 66 3.95 21.01 -10.00
N VAL A 67 3.92 19.86 -10.69
CA VAL A 67 4.80 18.72 -10.38
C VAL A 67 6.27 19.12 -10.60
N LYS A 68 6.58 19.81 -11.70
CA LYS A 68 7.94 20.28 -12.00
C LYS A 68 8.46 21.24 -10.93
N LYS A 69 7.67 22.24 -10.56
CA LYS A 69 8.02 23.26 -9.57
C LYS A 69 8.29 22.64 -8.20
N TYR A 70 7.46 21.69 -7.77
CA TYR A 70 7.64 20.99 -6.51
C TYR A 70 9.02 20.31 -6.42
N HIS A 71 9.40 19.54 -7.43
CA HIS A 71 10.69 18.84 -7.43
C HIS A 71 11.87 19.80 -7.67
N ASN A 72 11.69 20.84 -8.48
CA ASN A 72 12.72 21.86 -8.70
C ASN A 72 13.08 22.59 -7.39
N GLN A 73 12.08 22.88 -6.54
CA GLN A 73 12.35 23.45 -5.22
C GLN A 73 13.23 22.53 -4.37
N ILE A 74 12.94 21.22 -4.35
CA ILE A 74 13.74 20.23 -3.63
C ILE A 74 15.19 20.21 -4.16
N LEU A 75 15.39 20.31 -5.47
CA LEU A 75 16.73 20.40 -6.04
C LEU A 75 17.50 21.63 -5.56
N LEU A 76 16.86 22.81 -5.60
CA LEU A 76 17.47 24.06 -5.13
C LEU A 76 17.79 24.03 -3.63
N ASP A 77 17.01 23.30 -2.83
CA ASP A 77 17.24 23.14 -1.39
C ASP A 77 18.32 22.08 -1.05
N LEU A 78 18.71 21.24 -2.02
CA LEU A 78 19.70 20.17 -1.87
C LEU A 78 21.08 20.50 -2.46
N PHE A 79 21.13 21.31 -3.52
CA PHE A 79 22.33 21.58 -4.29
C PHE A 79 22.60 23.08 -4.40
N ASP A 80 23.82 23.49 -4.06
CA ASP A 80 24.23 24.89 -4.12
C ASP A 80 24.57 25.39 -5.54
N ASP A 81 24.79 24.48 -6.49
CA ASP A 81 25.17 24.79 -7.88
C ASP A 81 24.19 24.15 -8.89
N GLU A 82 23.48 24.99 -9.63
CA GLU A 82 22.56 24.57 -10.71
C GLU A 82 23.26 23.88 -11.89
N LYS A 83 24.60 23.92 -11.96
CA LYS A 83 25.38 23.16 -12.94
C LYS A 83 25.53 21.68 -12.60
N ASN A 84 25.06 21.24 -11.44
CA ASN A 84 25.07 19.82 -11.10
C ASN A 84 24.28 19.01 -12.15
N ASP A 85 24.83 17.87 -12.59
CA ASP A 85 24.23 17.01 -13.62
C ASP A 85 22.77 16.61 -13.33
N VAL A 86 22.37 16.61 -12.05
CA VAL A 86 21.00 16.34 -11.61
C VAL A 86 19.97 17.28 -12.26
N PHE A 87 20.28 18.57 -12.45
CA PHE A 87 19.36 19.53 -13.06
C PHE A 87 19.13 19.22 -14.54
N THR A 88 20.16 18.69 -15.22
CA THR A 88 20.06 18.27 -16.61
C THR A 88 19.23 16.99 -16.72
N ALA A 89 19.52 15.98 -15.89
CA ALA A 89 18.74 14.74 -15.82
C ALA A 89 17.27 15.02 -15.50
N PHE A 90 17.00 15.90 -14.53
CA PHE A 90 15.67 16.36 -14.16
C PHE A 90 14.91 16.99 -15.31
N ASN A 91 15.52 17.94 -16.03
CA ASN A 91 14.88 18.60 -17.16
C ASN A 91 14.59 17.61 -18.31
N TRP A 92 15.46 16.63 -18.52
CA TRP A 92 15.25 15.59 -19.52
C TRP A 92 14.03 14.71 -19.18
N LEU A 93 13.87 14.30 -17.92
CA LEU A 93 12.69 13.54 -17.47
C LEU A 93 11.37 14.28 -17.73
N PHE A 94 11.30 15.59 -17.45
CA PHE A 94 10.10 16.37 -17.77
C PHE A 94 9.88 16.55 -19.27
N SER A 95 10.97 16.67 -20.04
CA SER A 95 10.88 16.74 -21.51
C SER A 95 10.31 15.44 -22.09
N ASP A 96 10.69 14.28 -21.53
CA ASP A 96 10.17 12.97 -21.91
C ASP A 96 8.69 12.83 -21.53
N LEU A 97 8.30 13.25 -20.33
CA LEU A 97 6.89 13.27 -19.90
C LEU A 97 6.03 14.12 -20.84
N GLU A 98 6.45 15.35 -21.13
CA GLU A 98 5.76 16.27 -22.03
C GLU A 98 5.69 15.72 -23.47
N SER A 99 6.78 15.10 -23.94
CA SER A 99 6.83 14.43 -25.24
C SER A 99 5.84 13.26 -25.31
N PHE A 100 5.77 12.44 -24.27
CA PHE A 100 4.79 11.36 -24.19
C PHE A 100 3.36 11.89 -24.25
N LEU A 101 3.02 12.92 -23.45
CA LEU A 101 1.68 13.53 -23.48
C LEU A 101 1.34 14.07 -24.88
N LYS A 102 2.28 14.74 -25.55
CA LYS A 102 2.06 15.31 -26.89
C LYS A 102 1.88 14.24 -27.97
N ASN A 103 2.65 13.17 -27.89
CA ASN A 103 2.78 12.20 -28.99
C ASN A 103 1.92 10.94 -28.78
N ASN A 104 1.53 10.62 -27.54
CA ASN A 104 0.71 9.45 -27.23
C ASN A 104 -0.61 9.47 -28.04
N LYS A 105 -0.95 8.30 -28.59
CA LYS A 105 -2.20 8.06 -29.31
C LYS A 105 -3.05 6.95 -28.69
N SER A 106 -2.53 6.28 -27.65
CA SER A 106 -3.26 5.22 -26.98
C SER A 106 -4.46 5.81 -26.22
N PRO A 107 -5.69 5.34 -26.46
CA PRO A 107 -6.86 5.74 -25.69
C PRO A 107 -6.99 4.94 -24.37
N ASN A 108 -6.11 3.97 -24.12
CA ASN A 108 -6.20 3.12 -22.93
C ASN A 108 -5.73 3.89 -21.69
N TYR A 109 -6.67 4.23 -20.81
CA TYR A 109 -6.40 4.94 -19.56
C TYR A 109 -5.37 4.23 -18.69
N ASN A 110 -5.47 2.91 -18.50
CA ASN A 110 -4.58 2.18 -17.60
C ASN A 110 -3.14 2.16 -18.13
N PHE A 111 -2.97 2.01 -19.45
CA PHE A 111 -1.67 2.11 -20.10
C PHE A 111 -1.05 3.50 -19.90
N VAL A 112 -1.79 4.56 -20.21
CA VAL A 112 -1.33 5.96 -20.07
C VAL A 112 -1.02 6.29 -18.61
N TYR A 113 -1.83 5.78 -17.67
CA TYR A 113 -1.60 5.92 -16.24
C TYR A 113 -0.22 5.39 -15.85
N ASP A 114 0.10 4.15 -16.22
CA ASP A 114 1.38 3.53 -15.86
C ASP A 114 2.58 4.26 -16.51
N GLN A 115 2.42 4.80 -17.73
CA GLN A 115 3.48 5.57 -18.38
C GLN A 115 3.74 6.91 -17.67
N ILE A 116 2.71 7.58 -17.15
CA ILE A 116 2.85 8.91 -16.52
C ILE A 116 3.18 8.84 -15.04
N VAL A 117 2.49 8.00 -14.26
CA VAL A 117 2.70 7.94 -12.81
C VAL A 117 4.12 7.49 -12.46
N SER A 118 4.73 6.66 -13.31
CA SER A 118 6.09 6.16 -13.12
C SER A 118 7.17 7.24 -13.00
N PHE A 119 6.94 8.42 -13.58
CA PHE A 119 7.87 9.55 -13.45
C PHE A 119 8.05 9.97 -11.99
N GLY A 120 7.07 9.74 -11.12
CA GLY A 120 7.18 10.04 -9.69
C GLY A 120 8.36 9.32 -9.03
N GLU A 121 8.44 7.99 -9.16
CA GLU A 121 9.53 7.19 -8.61
C GLU A 121 10.86 7.41 -9.34
N ILE A 122 10.82 7.59 -10.67
CA ILE A 122 12.02 7.83 -11.48
C ILE A 122 12.68 9.16 -11.08
N ILE A 123 11.90 10.24 -10.97
CA ILE A 123 12.41 11.55 -10.51
C ILE A 123 12.92 11.42 -9.06
N SER A 124 12.14 10.79 -8.19
CA SER A 124 12.48 10.61 -6.78
C SER A 124 13.88 9.98 -6.59
N THR A 125 14.08 8.82 -7.20
CA THR A 125 15.32 8.06 -7.11
C THR A 125 16.48 8.70 -7.85
N THR A 126 16.22 9.44 -8.94
CA THR A 126 17.24 10.22 -9.64
C THR A 126 17.82 11.28 -8.73
N ILE A 127 16.95 12.10 -8.10
CA ILE A 127 17.38 13.16 -7.16
C ILE A 127 18.19 12.56 -6.00
N ILE A 128 17.68 11.50 -5.38
CA ILE A 128 18.32 10.85 -4.23
C ILE A 128 19.69 10.27 -4.61
N SER A 129 19.80 9.60 -5.76
CA SER A 129 21.07 9.04 -6.25
C SER A 129 22.12 10.13 -6.47
N HIS A 130 21.74 11.21 -7.14
CA HIS A 130 22.65 12.35 -7.35
C HIS A 130 23.04 13.02 -6.03
N TYR A 131 22.08 13.20 -5.11
CA TYR A 131 22.36 13.80 -3.81
C TYR A 131 23.31 12.94 -2.98
N PHE A 132 23.13 11.62 -2.97
CA PHE A 132 24.03 10.72 -2.25
C PHE A 132 25.45 10.78 -2.81
N ASN A 133 25.61 10.78 -4.13
CA ASN A 133 26.92 10.93 -4.76
C ASN A 133 27.57 12.29 -4.42
N PHE A 134 26.80 13.38 -4.47
CA PHE A 134 27.23 14.71 -4.08
C PHE A 134 27.68 14.77 -2.61
N ALA A 135 26.91 14.14 -1.72
CA ALA A 135 27.20 14.04 -0.29
C ALA A 135 28.20 12.92 0.08
N GLY A 136 28.88 12.32 -0.90
CA GLY A 136 30.00 11.39 -0.67
C GLY A 136 29.63 9.90 -0.51
N ILE A 137 28.35 9.52 -0.59
CA ILE A 137 27.93 8.11 -0.67
C ILE A 137 27.82 7.68 -2.14
N LYS A 138 28.82 6.93 -2.60
CA LYS A 138 28.76 6.31 -3.92
C LYS A 138 27.64 5.28 -3.98
N ASN A 139 26.87 5.30 -5.06
CA ASN A 139 25.79 4.35 -5.27
C ASN A 139 25.63 3.97 -6.74
N GLN A 140 24.90 2.88 -6.99
CA GLN A 140 24.49 2.46 -8.32
C GLN A 140 22.97 2.65 -8.47
N TRP A 141 22.56 3.56 -9.34
CA TRP A 141 21.16 3.73 -9.70
C TRP A 141 20.73 2.64 -10.70
N LEU A 142 19.61 1.98 -10.42
CA LEU A 142 19.02 0.90 -11.20
C LEU A 142 17.61 1.31 -11.63
N ASP A 143 17.35 1.31 -12.92
CA ASP A 143 15.97 1.41 -13.43
C ASP A 143 15.26 0.06 -13.25
N VAL A 144 14.30 0.00 -12.33
CA VAL A 144 13.58 -1.23 -11.95
C VAL A 144 12.89 -1.91 -13.12
N ARG A 145 12.51 -1.17 -14.16
CA ARG A 145 11.84 -1.67 -15.37
C ARG A 145 12.72 -2.62 -16.18
N ASN A 146 14.04 -2.54 -15.99
CA ASN A 146 15.00 -3.48 -16.57
C ASN A 146 15.10 -4.80 -15.80
N PHE A 147 14.49 -4.89 -14.61
CA PHE A 147 14.63 -6.02 -13.67
C PHE A 147 13.30 -6.72 -13.39
N ILE A 148 12.25 -5.97 -13.06
CA ILE A 148 10.93 -6.52 -12.76
C ILE A 148 10.11 -6.58 -14.04
N LYS A 149 9.87 -7.80 -14.52
CA LYS A 149 9.08 -8.07 -15.71
C LYS A 149 7.69 -8.54 -15.33
N THR A 150 6.69 -8.07 -16.07
CA THR A 150 5.28 -8.29 -15.74
C THR A 150 4.46 -8.61 -16.99
N ASP A 151 3.20 -8.99 -16.76
CA ASP A 151 2.18 -8.97 -17.80
C ASP A 151 1.73 -7.53 -18.14
N THR A 152 0.71 -7.43 -18.99
CA THR A 152 0.09 -6.17 -19.44
C THR A 152 -1.14 -5.77 -18.62
N THR A 153 -1.32 -6.32 -17.41
CA THR A 153 -2.41 -5.94 -16.50
C THR A 153 -2.08 -4.61 -15.84
N TYR A 154 -2.01 -3.53 -16.64
CA TYR A 154 -1.62 -2.19 -16.20
C TYR A 154 -2.40 -1.76 -14.95
N ARG A 155 -1.72 -1.06 -14.04
CA ARG A 155 -2.17 -0.67 -12.68
C ARG A 155 -2.21 -1.75 -11.61
N ASP A 156 -2.12 -3.03 -11.97
CA ASP A 156 -1.98 -4.13 -11.01
C ASP A 156 -1.26 -5.32 -11.64
N ALA A 157 -0.12 -5.04 -12.29
CA ALA A 157 0.56 -6.00 -13.13
C ALA A 157 1.05 -7.22 -12.33
N ILE A 158 1.00 -8.39 -12.96
CA ILE A 158 1.43 -9.66 -12.39
C ILE A 158 2.89 -9.89 -12.77
N VAL A 159 3.73 -10.18 -11.77
CA VAL A 159 5.17 -10.38 -11.94
C VAL A 159 5.45 -11.72 -12.62
N ASP A 160 6.25 -11.70 -13.69
CA ASP A 160 6.94 -12.88 -14.20
C ASP A 160 8.14 -13.18 -13.29
N TRP A 161 7.95 -14.12 -12.37
CA TRP A 161 8.93 -14.44 -11.34
C TRP A 161 10.20 -15.07 -11.91
N ASP A 162 10.10 -15.89 -12.95
CA ASP A 162 11.25 -16.61 -13.50
C ASP A 162 12.19 -15.63 -14.22
N GLN A 163 11.62 -14.78 -15.09
CA GLN A 163 12.40 -13.76 -15.79
C GLN A 163 12.96 -12.71 -14.83
N THR A 164 12.13 -12.23 -13.89
CA THR A 164 12.53 -11.23 -12.89
C THR A 164 13.67 -11.75 -12.01
N GLN A 165 13.57 -12.99 -11.52
CA GLN A 165 14.62 -13.58 -10.68
C GLN A 165 15.93 -13.75 -11.45
N ALA A 166 15.87 -14.18 -12.72
CA ALA A 166 17.06 -14.32 -13.55
C ALA A 166 17.76 -12.96 -13.78
N LEU A 167 16.99 -11.91 -14.08
CA LEU A 167 17.52 -10.56 -14.32
C LEU A 167 18.13 -9.95 -13.04
N ILE A 168 17.42 -10.03 -11.92
CA ILE A 168 17.88 -9.49 -10.63
C ILE A 168 19.15 -10.20 -10.16
N SER A 169 19.13 -11.53 -10.13
CA SER A 169 20.26 -12.33 -9.59
C SER A 169 21.54 -12.13 -10.40
N LYS A 170 21.41 -11.90 -11.72
CA LYS A 170 22.55 -11.71 -12.63
C LYS A 170 23.13 -10.30 -12.57
N ASN A 171 22.28 -9.27 -12.48
CA ASN A 171 22.69 -7.90 -12.80
C ASN A 171 22.77 -6.95 -11.59
N VAL A 172 22.16 -7.28 -10.44
CA VAL A 172 22.30 -6.47 -9.22
C VAL A 172 23.65 -6.76 -8.56
N LYS A 173 24.46 -5.73 -8.38
CA LYS A 173 25.79 -5.86 -7.77
C LYS A 173 25.69 -5.99 -6.25
N LYS A 174 26.48 -6.89 -5.68
CA LYS A 174 26.65 -7.05 -4.22
C LYS A 174 27.74 -6.12 -3.69
N ASN A 175 27.76 -5.93 -2.37
CA ASN A 175 28.76 -5.13 -1.64
C ASN A 175 28.82 -3.65 -2.07
N VAL A 176 27.73 -3.13 -2.62
CA VAL A 176 27.55 -1.72 -2.99
C VAL A 176 26.16 -1.26 -2.58
N LEU A 177 25.97 0.06 -2.47
CA LEU A 177 24.64 0.65 -2.35
C LEU A 177 23.97 0.70 -3.72
N ASN A 178 22.89 -0.03 -3.91
CA ASN A 178 22.03 0.06 -5.08
C ASN A 178 20.81 0.92 -4.73
N ILE A 179 20.38 1.80 -5.64
CA ILE A 179 19.16 2.62 -5.49
C ILE A 179 18.24 2.33 -6.65
N THR A 180 16.97 2.04 -6.37
CA THR A 180 15.98 1.72 -7.41
C THR A 180 14.58 2.21 -7.03
N GLN A 181 13.71 2.25 -8.02
CA GLN A 181 12.32 2.67 -7.86
C GLN A 181 11.52 1.55 -7.20
N GLY A 182 10.55 1.92 -6.37
CA GLY A 182 9.44 1.03 -6.03
C GLY A 182 8.35 1.05 -7.10
N PHE A 183 7.28 0.28 -6.90
CA PHE A 183 5.99 0.38 -7.63
C PHE A 183 6.00 0.00 -9.12
N LEU A 184 7.13 0.09 -9.82
CA LEU A 184 7.20 -0.06 -11.27
C LEU A 184 7.73 -1.44 -11.71
N GLY A 185 7.36 -1.83 -12.92
CA GLY A 185 7.91 -2.93 -13.70
C GLY A 185 7.82 -2.61 -15.19
N SER A 186 8.07 -3.61 -16.04
CA SER A 186 7.77 -3.48 -17.48
C SER A 186 7.15 -4.74 -18.07
N ASP A 187 6.32 -4.56 -19.08
CA ASP A 187 5.85 -5.69 -19.89
C ASP A 187 6.93 -6.21 -20.86
N GLU A 188 6.58 -7.23 -21.64
CA GLU A 188 7.44 -7.86 -22.65
C GLU A 188 7.91 -6.90 -23.75
N ASN A 189 7.18 -5.80 -24.00
CA ASN A 189 7.52 -4.76 -24.97
C ASN A 189 8.29 -3.60 -24.33
N ASN A 190 8.65 -3.73 -23.05
CA ASN A 190 9.28 -2.73 -22.21
C ASN A 190 8.43 -1.46 -21.97
N PHE A 191 7.11 -1.53 -22.16
CA PHE A 191 6.24 -0.47 -21.65
C PHE A 191 6.20 -0.54 -20.12
N THR A 192 6.10 0.62 -19.49
CA THR A 192 6.07 0.69 -18.03
C THR A 192 4.77 0.07 -17.52
N THR A 193 4.87 -0.70 -16.45
CA THR A 193 3.72 -1.23 -15.71
C THR A 193 3.84 -0.84 -14.25
N THR A 194 2.71 -0.82 -13.54
CA THR A 194 2.70 -0.60 -12.10
C THR A 194 2.12 -1.79 -11.34
N LEU A 195 2.66 -2.04 -10.15
CA LEU A 195 2.40 -3.24 -9.36
C LEU A 195 1.17 -3.12 -8.44
N GLY A 196 0.38 -2.06 -8.60
CA GLY A 196 -0.82 -1.80 -7.80
C GLY A 196 -0.54 -1.39 -6.36
N ARG A 197 -1.51 -1.67 -5.49
CA ARG A 197 -1.52 -1.19 -4.10
C ARG A 197 -0.26 -1.62 -3.34
N GLU A 198 0.37 -0.67 -2.65
CA GLU A 198 1.61 -0.87 -1.89
C GLU A 198 2.76 -1.45 -2.74
N GLY A 199 2.76 -1.16 -4.05
CA GLY A 199 3.72 -1.73 -4.99
C GLY A 199 5.18 -1.41 -4.67
N SER A 200 5.50 -0.32 -3.97
CA SER A 200 6.89 -0.06 -3.52
C SER A 200 7.34 -1.00 -2.41
N ASP A 201 6.47 -1.35 -1.47
CA ASP A 201 6.78 -2.34 -0.42
C ASP A 201 6.92 -3.71 -1.08
N TYR A 202 6.03 -4.03 -2.02
CA TYR A 202 6.11 -5.26 -2.81
C TYR A 202 7.39 -5.34 -3.66
N THR A 203 7.85 -4.23 -4.25
CA THR A 203 9.12 -4.16 -4.98
C THR A 203 10.30 -4.54 -4.08
N ALA A 204 10.35 -4.01 -2.86
CA ALA A 204 11.38 -4.39 -1.89
C ALA A 204 11.34 -5.89 -1.59
N ALA A 205 10.14 -6.46 -1.48
CA ALA A 205 9.96 -7.89 -1.26
C ALA A 205 10.37 -8.76 -2.46
N ILE A 206 10.11 -8.31 -3.70
CA ILE A 206 10.56 -8.97 -4.93
C ILE A 206 12.09 -9.02 -4.98
N PHE A 207 12.77 -7.89 -4.81
CA PHE A 207 14.24 -7.85 -4.79
C PHE A 207 14.80 -8.73 -3.68
N ALA A 208 14.23 -8.65 -2.47
CA ALA A 208 14.66 -9.46 -1.34
C ALA A 208 14.53 -10.96 -1.63
N TYR A 209 13.40 -11.38 -2.20
CA TYR A 209 13.18 -12.74 -2.63
C TYR A 209 14.22 -13.18 -3.68
N CYS A 210 14.39 -12.42 -4.76
CA CYS A 210 15.29 -12.79 -5.84
C CYS A 210 16.76 -12.83 -5.39
N LEU A 211 17.17 -11.96 -4.46
CA LEU A 211 18.55 -11.86 -3.99
C LEU A 211 18.87 -12.74 -2.78
N ASN A 212 17.88 -13.46 -2.22
CA ASN A 212 17.98 -14.11 -0.91
C ASN A 212 18.51 -13.12 0.15
N ALA A 213 17.88 -11.96 0.22
CA ALA A 213 18.29 -10.91 1.14
C ALA A 213 18.18 -11.39 2.59
N GLU A 214 19.05 -10.84 3.43
CA GLU A 214 19.08 -11.10 4.87
C GLU A 214 17.81 -10.58 5.54
N SER A 215 17.33 -9.42 5.12
CA SER A 215 16.12 -8.79 5.64
C SER A 215 15.59 -7.71 4.71
N VAL A 216 14.32 -7.38 4.91
CA VAL A 216 13.69 -6.17 4.38
C VAL A 216 13.40 -5.23 5.54
N THR A 217 13.68 -3.93 5.39
CA THR A 217 13.25 -2.91 6.35
C THR A 217 12.38 -1.86 5.64
N ILE A 218 11.15 -1.71 6.11
CA ILE A 218 10.25 -0.63 5.69
C ILE A 218 10.38 0.51 6.70
N TRP A 219 10.94 1.62 6.24
CA TRP A 219 11.13 2.82 7.02
C TRP A 219 9.86 3.68 7.00
N LYS A 220 9.27 3.91 8.17
CA LYS A 220 8.05 4.71 8.36
C LYS A 220 8.27 5.81 9.40
N ASP A 221 7.28 6.70 9.54
CA ASP A 221 7.23 7.76 10.55
C ASP A 221 6.76 7.26 11.93
N VAL A 222 6.36 5.99 12.02
CA VAL A 222 5.93 5.31 13.25
C VAL A 222 7.05 4.43 13.82
N PRO A 223 7.06 4.16 15.16
CA PRO A 223 8.06 3.30 15.79
C PRO A 223 8.05 1.86 15.26
N GLY A 224 6.89 1.37 14.84
CA GLY A 224 6.68 0.02 14.31
C GLY A 224 5.18 -0.23 14.11
N VAL A 225 4.79 -1.50 14.13
CA VAL A 225 3.39 -1.93 14.12
C VAL A 225 2.84 -1.88 15.54
N MET A 226 1.74 -1.17 15.74
CA MET A 226 1.05 -1.09 17.01
C MET A 226 -0.09 -2.13 17.06
N ASN A 227 -0.46 -2.59 18.26
CA ASN A 227 -1.62 -3.48 18.42
C ASN A 227 -2.96 -2.80 18.09
N ALA A 228 -2.99 -1.46 18.07
CA ALA A 228 -4.16 -0.68 17.67
C ALA A 228 -3.70 0.62 16.99
N ASP A 229 -4.55 1.19 16.13
CA ASP A 229 -4.26 2.50 15.54
C ASP A 229 -4.37 3.61 16.60
N PRO A 230 -3.28 4.34 16.91
CA PRO A 230 -3.27 5.35 17.96
C PRO A 230 -4.25 6.51 17.72
N ARG A 231 -4.73 6.70 16.49
CA ARG A 231 -5.73 7.72 16.14
C ARG A 231 -7.13 7.38 16.67
N TYR A 232 -7.39 6.10 16.91
CA TYR A 232 -8.68 5.59 17.38
C TYR A 232 -8.61 4.97 18.78
N PHE A 233 -7.41 4.59 19.24
CA PHE A 233 -7.19 3.92 20.53
C PHE A 233 -6.02 4.57 21.27
N GLU A 234 -6.27 5.21 22.41
CA GLU A 234 -5.27 6.01 23.15
C GLU A 234 -4.09 5.16 23.69
N ASN A 235 -4.35 3.92 24.11
CA ASN A 235 -3.35 3.04 24.76
C ASN A 235 -2.74 2.02 23.77
N ALA A 236 -2.42 2.46 22.56
CA ALA A 236 -1.76 1.60 21.59
C ALA A 236 -0.35 1.22 22.07
N THR A 237 -0.03 -0.07 22.00
CA THR A 237 1.26 -0.66 22.42
C THR A 237 2.01 -1.18 21.20
N LEU A 238 3.33 -1.01 21.18
CA LEU A 238 4.20 -1.52 20.13
C LEU A 238 4.24 -3.05 20.17
N LEU A 239 4.07 -3.69 19.01
CA LEU A 239 4.35 -5.10 18.83
C LEU A 239 5.81 -5.27 18.42
N ASN A 240 6.61 -5.97 19.22
CA ASN A 240 8.00 -6.25 18.93
C ASN A 240 8.14 -7.29 17.82
N GLN A 241 7.27 -8.31 17.82
CA GLN A 241 7.22 -9.36 16.82
C GLN A 241 5.79 -9.68 16.40
N ILE A 242 5.61 -10.02 15.12
CA ILE A 242 4.38 -10.55 14.55
C ILE A 242 4.74 -11.72 13.62
N SER A 243 4.00 -12.84 13.67
CA SER A 243 4.20 -13.91 12.69
C SER A 243 3.74 -13.48 11.29
N TYR A 244 4.29 -14.04 10.21
CA TYR A 244 3.79 -13.74 8.85
C TYR A 244 2.28 -14.00 8.72
N ARG A 245 1.79 -15.09 9.33
CA ARG A 245 0.38 -15.46 9.32
C ARG A 245 -0.45 -14.40 10.03
N GLU A 246 -0.04 -14.00 11.24
CA GLU A 246 -0.76 -12.98 12.00
C GLU A 246 -0.75 -11.62 11.27
N ALA A 247 0.36 -11.23 10.66
CA ALA A 247 0.44 -10.00 9.87
C ALA A 247 -0.54 -10.03 8.67
N ILE A 248 -0.70 -11.17 8.00
CA ILE A 248 -1.68 -11.34 6.92
C ILE A 248 -3.12 -11.26 7.45
N GLU A 249 -3.42 -11.90 8.58
CA GLU A 249 -4.74 -11.84 9.22
C GLU A 249 -5.11 -10.41 9.62
N LEU A 250 -4.20 -9.70 10.31
CA LEU A 250 -4.38 -8.30 10.69
C LEU A 250 -4.63 -7.43 9.44
N ALA A 251 -3.86 -7.62 8.36
CA ALA A 251 -4.04 -6.88 7.12
C ALA A 251 -5.39 -7.18 6.44
N PHE A 252 -5.83 -8.45 6.44
CA PHE A 252 -7.14 -8.85 5.93
C PHE A 252 -8.28 -8.12 6.64
N TYR A 253 -8.21 -8.02 7.97
CA TYR A 253 -9.21 -7.32 8.76
C TYR A 253 -9.15 -5.79 8.64
N GLY A 254 -8.05 -5.24 8.11
CA GLY A 254 -7.94 -3.83 7.75
C GLY A 254 -6.81 -3.07 8.41
N ALA A 255 -5.89 -3.73 9.13
CA ALA A 255 -4.66 -3.10 9.56
C ALA A 255 -3.83 -2.67 8.33
N THR A 256 -3.53 -1.39 8.21
CA THR A 256 -2.97 -0.80 6.98
C THR A 256 -1.44 -0.84 6.92
N VAL A 257 -0.77 -1.56 7.82
CA VAL A 257 0.68 -1.37 8.01
C VAL A 257 1.49 -2.08 6.94
N ILE A 258 1.10 -3.30 6.53
CA ILE A 258 1.80 -4.11 5.55
C ILE A 258 0.81 -4.94 4.73
N HIS A 259 0.82 -4.80 3.40
CA HIS A 259 -0.03 -5.58 2.51
C HIS A 259 0.41 -7.05 2.36
N PRO A 260 -0.53 -8.01 2.25
CA PRO A 260 -0.21 -9.44 2.04
C PRO A 260 0.64 -9.72 0.80
N LYS A 261 0.47 -8.94 -0.29
CA LYS A 261 1.28 -9.06 -1.53
C LYS A 261 2.78 -8.90 -1.24
N THR A 262 3.14 -8.04 -0.28
CA THR A 262 4.52 -7.85 0.21
C THR A 262 5.00 -9.02 1.06
N LEU A 263 4.15 -9.57 1.93
CA LEU A 263 4.53 -10.62 2.89
C LEU A 263 4.74 -11.99 2.24
N GLN A 264 3.96 -12.35 1.23
CA GLN A 264 4.01 -13.67 0.60
C GLN A 264 5.40 -14.09 0.10
N PRO A 265 6.13 -13.30 -0.72
CA PRO A 265 7.47 -13.69 -1.17
C PRO A 265 8.46 -13.78 -0.01
N LEU A 266 8.35 -12.92 1.00
CA LEU A 266 9.23 -12.94 2.17
C LEU A 266 9.00 -14.20 3.01
N GLN A 267 7.74 -14.56 3.25
CA GLN A 267 7.37 -15.78 3.95
C GLN A 267 7.92 -17.03 3.26
N ARG A 268 7.86 -17.11 1.92
CA ARG A 268 8.35 -18.26 1.14
C ARG A 268 9.84 -18.55 1.34
N LYS A 269 10.63 -17.52 1.68
CA LYS A 269 12.08 -17.63 1.94
C LYS A 269 12.46 -17.36 3.40
N GLU A 270 11.46 -17.23 4.28
CA GLU A 270 11.65 -16.88 5.69
C GLU A 270 12.52 -15.62 5.88
N ILE A 271 12.41 -14.65 4.96
CA ILE A 271 13.16 -13.38 5.02
C ILE A 271 12.44 -12.43 5.99
N PRO A 272 13.06 -12.04 7.12
CA PRO A 272 12.42 -11.17 8.09
C PRO A 272 12.16 -9.77 7.50
N LEU A 273 10.99 -9.23 7.83
CA LEU A 273 10.58 -7.87 7.48
C LEU A 273 10.55 -7.02 8.74
N PHE A 274 11.28 -5.91 8.76
CA PHE A 274 11.28 -4.96 9.86
C PHE A 274 10.45 -3.73 9.49
N VAL A 275 9.62 -3.26 10.40
CA VAL A 275 8.97 -1.94 10.33
C VAL A 275 9.63 -1.06 11.36
N LYS A 276 10.38 -0.05 10.90
CA LYS A 276 11.20 0.81 11.75
C LYS A 276 10.94 2.29 11.50
N SER A 277 11.21 3.11 12.51
CA SER A 277 11.09 4.56 12.40
C SER A 277 12.32 5.16 11.72
N PHE A 278 12.14 5.95 10.67
CA PHE A 278 13.24 6.78 10.12
C PHE A 278 13.57 8.00 10.99
N LEU A 279 12.75 8.30 12.00
CA LEU A 279 13.03 9.35 12.98
C LEU A 279 13.95 8.85 14.11
N ASN A 280 13.87 7.56 14.43
CA ASN A 280 14.64 6.91 15.49
C ASN A 280 15.21 5.57 14.99
N PRO A 281 16.20 5.59 14.07
CA PRO A 281 16.60 4.40 13.33
C PRO A 281 17.33 3.32 14.15
N SER A 282 17.85 3.71 15.32
CA SER A 282 18.48 2.81 16.30
C SER A 282 17.50 1.93 17.06
N LEU A 283 16.22 2.32 17.15
CA LEU A 283 15.21 1.52 17.83
C LEU A 283 14.89 0.24 17.02
N PRO A 284 14.55 -0.88 17.68
CA PRO A 284 14.36 -2.17 17.00
C PRO A 284 13.14 -2.18 16.08
N GLY A 285 12.09 -1.42 16.43
CA GLY A 285 10.80 -1.43 15.74
C GLY A 285 10.08 -2.77 15.88
N THR A 286 9.35 -3.18 14.85
CA THR A 286 8.63 -4.47 14.80
C THR A 286 9.28 -5.41 13.80
N SER A 287 9.46 -6.67 14.18
CA SER A 287 9.84 -7.75 13.28
C SER A 287 8.61 -8.55 12.84
N VAL A 288 8.43 -8.72 11.54
CA VAL A 288 7.51 -9.69 10.96
C VAL A 288 8.33 -10.87 10.43
N SER A 289 8.22 -12.01 11.10
CA SER A 289 9.10 -13.16 10.90
C SER A 289 8.41 -14.48 11.24
N LYS A 290 9.14 -15.59 11.16
CA LYS A 290 8.66 -16.90 11.62
C LYS A 290 8.85 -17.01 13.13
N GLY A 291 7.85 -17.52 13.84
CA GLY A 291 7.93 -17.70 15.29
C GLY A 291 6.57 -17.56 15.95
N ALA A 292 6.55 -17.01 17.16
CA ALA A 292 5.34 -16.66 17.89
C ALA A 292 4.44 -15.70 17.08
N ASP A 293 3.13 -15.84 17.26
CA ASP A 293 2.14 -15.01 16.56
C ASP A 293 2.27 -13.53 16.89
N LEU A 294 2.45 -13.20 18.17
CA LEU A 294 2.65 -11.84 18.65
C LEU A 294 3.60 -11.81 19.85
N GLU A 295 4.45 -10.78 19.89
CA GLU A 295 5.21 -10.42 21.07
C GLU A 295 5.12 -8.90 21.31
N PRO A 296 4.62 -8.44 22.46
CA PRO A 296 3.89 -9.21 23.47
C PRO A 296 2.55 -9.73 22.93
N LEU A 297 2.03 -10.82 23.52
CA LEU A 297 0.69 -11.33 23.20
C LEU A 297 -0.37 -10.39 23.79
N LEU A 298 -0.94 -9.54 22.93
CA LEU A 298 -1.94 -8.54 23.29
C LEU A 298 -3.13 -8.60 22.33
N PRO A 299 -4.33 -8.19 22.77
CA PRO A 299 -5.43 -7.95 21.86
C PRO A 299 -5.05 -6.88 20.82
N CYS A 300 -5.29 -7.19 19.55
CA CYS A 300 -5.10 -6.26 18.45
C CYS A 300 -6.44 -5.72 17.96
N PHE A 301 -6.58 -4.40 17.90
CA PHE A 301 -7.82 -3.71 17.58
C PHE A 301 -7.75 -3.05 16.20
N ILE A 302 -8.72 -3.37 15.36
CA ILE A 302 -8.87 -2.80 14.02
C ILE A 302 -10.28 -2.23 13.92
N VAL A 303 -10.41 -1.03 13.36
CA VAL A 303 -11.71 -0.39 13.14
C VAL A 303 -11.86 -0.01 11.67
N LYS A 304 -12.99 -0.39 11.07
CA LYS A 304 -13.48 0.11 9.79
C LYS A 304 -14.73 0.95 10.06
N ARG A 305 -14.65 2.25 9.79
CA ARG A 305 -15.77 3.19 9.93
C ARG A 305 -16.56 3.28 8.63
N ASP A 306 -17.68 4.00 8.67
CA ASP A 306 -18.50 4.33 7.50
C ASP A 306 -18.92 3.08 6.69
N GLN A 307 -19.23 1.99 7.41
CA GLN A 307 -19.72 0.76 6.82
C GLN A 307 -21.25 0.77 6.73
N LEU A 308 -21.79 -0.14 5.92
CA LEU A 308 -23.20 -0.51 5.91
C LEU A 308 -23.39 -1.90 6.49
N LEU A 309 -24.27 -2.06 7.47
CA LEU A 309 -24.77 -3.36 7.88
C LEU A 309 -26.08 -3.62 7.15
N ILE A 310 -26.12 -4.63 6.30
CA ILE A 310 -27.31 -5.03 5.55
C ILE A 310 -27.76 -6.39 6.09
N SER A 311 -29.06 -6.51 6.35
CA SER A 311 -29.70 -7.78 6.67
C SER A 311 -30.78 -8.08 5.63
N LEU A 312 -30.60 -9.20 4.94
CA LEU A 312 -31.49 -9.77 3.94
C LEU A 312 -32.22 -10.94 4.59
N SER A 313 -33.55 -10.89 4.64
CA SER A 313 -34.37 -12.02 5.09
C SER A 313 -35.30 -12.47 3.97
N SER A 314 -35.59 -13.76 3.94
CA SER A 314 -36.58 -14.32 3.03
C SER A 314 -37.96 -13.66 3.22
N ILE A 315 -38.68 -13.43 2.11
CA ILE A 315 -40.03 -12.84 2.14
C ILE A 315 -41.06 -13.90 2.55
N ASP A 316 -40.85 -15.15 2.16
CA ASP A 316 -41.77 -16.28 2.38
C ASP A 316 -41.28 -17.28 3.43
N PHE A 317 -40.24 -16.92 4.20
CA PHE A 317 -39.57 -17.77 5.20
C PHE A 317 -38.88 -19.02 4.63
N SER A 318 -38.66 -19.06 3.31
CA SER A 318 -37.76 -20.05 2.70
C SER A 318 -36.33 -19.93 3.26
N PHE A 319 -35.63 -21.06 3.28
CA PHE A 319 -34.23 -21.06 3.68
C PHE A 319 -33.39 -20.26 2.69
N ILE A 320 -32.46 -19.46 3.22
CA ILE A 320 -31.43 -18.82 2.40
C ILE A 320 -30.32 -19.84 2.20
N MET A 321 -30.36 -20.52 1.04
CA MET A 321 -29.42 -21.59 0.69
C MET A 321 -28.33 -21.08 -0.26
N GLU A 322 -27.46 -21.98 -0.73
CA GLU A 322 -26.26 -21.68 -1.51
C GLU A 322 -26.56 -20.87 -2.78
N GLU A 323 -27.68 -21.13 -3.44
CA GLU A 323 -28.11 -20.39 -4.65
C GLU A 323 -28.35 -18.91 -4.36
N ASN A 324 -29.04 -18.59 -3.25
CA ASN A 324 -29.30 -17.21 -2.85
C ASN A 324 -27.98 -16.50 -2.50
N ILE A 325 -27.10 -17.17 -1.76
CA ILE A 325 -25.81 -16.63 -1.38
C ILE A 325 -24.97 -16.34 -2.62
N SER A 326 -24.90 -17.28 -3.57
CA SER A 326 -24.19 -17.09 -4.84
C SER A 326 -24.71 -15.87 -5.61
N GLU A 327 -26.03 -15.70 -5.70
CA GLU A 327 -26.63 -14.54 -6.35
C GLU A 327 -26.27 -13.23 -5.63
N ILE A 328 -26.40 -13.20 -4.30
CA ILE A 328 -26.08 -12.02 -3.48
C ILE A 328 -24.61 -11.60 -3.66
N PHE A 329 -23.67 -12.54 -3.64
CA PHE A 329 -22.26 -12.24 -3.86
C PHE A 329 -21.95 -11.82 -5.31
N GLY A 330 -22.65 -12.38 -6.29
CA GLY A 330 -22.58 -11.92 -7.68
C GLY A 330 -22.98 -10.45 -7.81
N LEU A 331 -24.07 -10.04 -7.13
CA LEU A 331 -24.50 -8.64 -7.08
C LEU A 331 -23.49 -7.75 -6.34
N PHE A 332 -22.94 -8.19 -5.20
CA PHE A 332 -21.90 -7.43 -4.50
C PHE A 332 -20.68 -7.19 -5.38
N TYR A 333 -20.22 -8.20 -6.12
CA TYR A 333 -19.13 -8.05 -7.07
C TYR A 333 -19.48 -7.06 -8.19
N GLN A 334 -20.64 -7.21 -8.82
CA GLN A 334 -21.12 -6.34 -9.90
C GLN A 334 -21.18 -4.87 -9.47
N TYR A 335 -21.68 -4.61 -8.26
CA TYR A 335 -21.83 -3.27 -7.70
C TYR A 335 -20.59 -2.79 -6.94
N LYS A 336 -19.48 -3.54 -6.98
CA LYS A 336 -18.19 -3.22 -6.35
C LYS A 336 -18.29 -3.00 -4.84
N MET A 337 -19.16 -3.75 -4.18
CA MET A 337 -19.29 -3.78 -2.72
C MET A 337 -18.18 -4.62 -2.11
N LYS A 338 -17.47 -4.06 -1.13
CA LYS A 338 -16.43 -4.80 -0.42
C LYS A 338 -16.99 -5.38 0.87
N VAL A 339 -17.03 -6.70 0.95
CA VAL A 339 -17.54 -7.43 2.13
C VAL A 339 -16.46 -7.53 3.20
N SER A 340 -16.81 -7.18 4.45
CA SER A 340 -15.91 -7.23 5.62
C SER A 340 -16.34 -8.23 6.70
N LEU A 341 -17.63 -8.53 6.80
CA LEU A 341 -18.20 -9.47 7.78
C LEU A 341 -19.44 -10.14 7.18
N ILE A 342 -19.63 -11.43 7.46
CA ILE A 342 -20.78 -12.22 7.00
C ILE A 342 -21.32 -13.04 8.18
N GLN A 343 -22.63 -13.02 8.37
CA GLN A 343 -23.34 -13.85 9.33
C GLN A 343 -24.58 -14.45 8.66
N ASN A 344 -24.71 -15.77 8.73
CA ASN A 344 -25.84 -16.48 8.13
C ASN A 344 -26.67 -17.16 9.21
N SER A 345 -27.98 -17.17 9.02
CA SER A 345 -28.94 -18.03 9.71
C SER A 345 -29.78 -18.79 8.69
N ALA A 346 -30.73 -19.62 9.16
CA ALA A 346 -31.60 -20.38 8.27
C ALA A 346 -32.40 -19.48 7.30
N ILE A 347 -32.87 -18.32 7.74
CA ILE A 347 -33.79 -17.46 6.98
C ILE A 347 -33.27 -16.03 6.79
N SER A 348 -32.07 -15.73 7.29
CA SER A 348 -31.46 -14.40 7.21
C SER A 348 -29.97 -14.46 6.87
N PHE A 349 -29.54 -13.44 6.15
CA PHE A 349 -28.16 -13.21 5.75
C PHE A 349 -27.80 -11.77 6.11
N SER A 350 -26.86 -11.59 7.03
CA SER A 350 -26.38 -10.27 7.44
C SER A 350 -24.94 -10.07 7.01
N VAL A 351 -24.65 -8.89 6.49
CA VAL A 351 -23.34 -8.55 5.93
C VAL A 351 -22.95 -7.13 6.29
N CYS A 352 -21.70 -6.95 6.71
CA CYS A 352 -21.12 -5.62 6.85
C CYS A 352 -20.24 -5.34 5.63
N ILE A 353 -20.56 -4.27 4.90
CA ILE A 353 -19.90 -3.91 3.63
C ILE A 353 -19.44 -2.46 3.61
N GLU A 354 -18.44 -2.20 2.77
CA GLU A 354 -17.98 -0.86 2.41
C GLU A 354 -18.50 -0.53 1.00
N ASP A 355 -19.25 0.57 0.88
CA ASP A 355 -19.71 1.13 -0.40
C ASP A 355 -18.90 2.37 -0.76
N LYS A 356 -17.70 2.14 -1.30
CA LYS A 356 -16.78 3.23 -1.67
C LYS A 356 -17.32 4.11 -2.82
N PHE A 357 -18.22 3.59 -3.64
CA PHE A 357 -18.65 4.22 -4.88
C PHE A 357 -20.07 4.79 -4.83
N GLY A 358 -20.80 4.62 -3.71
CA GLY A 358 -22.17 5.11 -3.54
C GLY A 358 -23.20 4.31 -4.34
N ASN A 359 -22.92 3.03 -4.59
CA ASN A 359 -23.73 2.12 -5.41
C ASN A 359 -24.86 1.41 -4.63
N PHE A 360 -24.97 1.63 -3.31
CA PHE A 360 -25.87 0.87 -2.44
C PHE A 360 -27.35 1.04 -2.81
N ASN A 361 -27.79 2.24 -3.17
CA ASN A 361 -29.21 2.49 -3.49
C ASN A 361 -29.68 1.66 -4.69
N ASP A 362 -28.84 1.55 -5.73
CA ASP A 362 -29.16 0.75 -6.91
C ASP A 362 -29.20 -0.74 -6.57
N LEU A 363 -28.21 -1.22 -5.81
CA LEU A 363 -28.15 -2.60 -5.32
C LEU A 363 -29.37 -2.94 -4.45
N LYS A 364 -29.74 -2.05 -3.53
CA LYS A 364 -30.91 -2.21 -2.64
C LYS A 364 -32.19 -2.38 -3.45
N ASN A 365 -32.39 -1.61 -4.52
CA ASN A 365 -33.56 -1.72 -5.37
C ASN A 365 -33.68 -3.09 -6.06
N ILE A 366 -32.54 -3.73 -6.38
CA ILE A 366 -32.52 -5.09 -6.93
C ILE A 366 -32.80 -6.11 -5.84
N LEU A 367 -32.08 -6.05 -4.72
CA LEU A 367 -32.23 -6.99 -3.60
C LEU A 367 -33.65 -6.98 -3.04
N SER A 368 -34.29 -5.80 -2.97
CA SER A 368 -35.66 -5.63 -2.44
C SER A 368 -36.74 -6.33 -3.27
N LYS A 369 -36.44 -6.80 -4.49
CA LYS A 369 -37.38 -7.59 -5.31
C LYS A 369 -37.50 -9.03 -4.84
N LYS A 370 -36.48 -9.57 -4.17
CA LYS A 370 -36.39 -10.97 -3.76
C LYS A 370 -36.29 -11.16 -2.24
N PHE A 371 -35.75 -10.18 -1.54
CA PHE A 371 -35.51 -10.23 -0.11
C PHE A 371 -36.16 -9.04 0.58
N LYS A 372 -36.56 -9.24 1.84
CA LYS A 372 -36.82 -8.12 2.74
C LYS A 372 -35.49 -7.56 3.18
N VAL A 373 -35.22 -6.30 2.83
CA VAL A 373 -33.95 -5.62 3.11
C VAL A 373 -34.11 -4.67 4.29
N SER A 374 -33.26 -4.83 5.30
CA SER A 374 -33.08 -3.89 6.41
C SER A 374 -31.61 -3.51 6.48
N TYR A 375 -31.30 -2.29 6.91
CA TYR A 375 -29.92 -1.82 6.92
C TYR A 375 -29.66 -0.71 7.95
N ASN A 376 -28.40 -0.55 8.31
CA ASN A 376 -27.87 0.54 9.10
C ASN A 376 -26.68 1.16 8.37
N GLU A 377 -26.75 2.47 8.13
CA GLU A 377 -25.66 3.25 7.55
C GLU A 377 -24.75 3.80 8.65
N ASN A 378 -23.52 4.17 8.26
CA ASN A 378 -22.52 4.81 9.13
C ASN A 378 -22.22 3.98 10.38
N VAL A 379 -22.19 2.64 10.24
CA VAL A 379 -21.80 1.75 11.34
C VAL A 379 -20.28 1.58 11.35
N SER A 380 -19.75 1.23 12.52
CA SER A 380 -18.34 0.88 12.67
C SER A 380 -18.20 -0.62 12.91
N LEU A 381 -17.34 -1.27 12.13
CA LEU A 381 -16.93 -2.65 12.34
C LEU A 381 -15.59 -2.67 13.08
N TYR A 382 -15.63 -3.16 14.31
CA TYR A 382 -14.45 -3.44 15.10
C TYR A 382 -14.07 -4.90 14.95
N THR A 383 -12.79 -5.16 14.79
CA THR A 383 -12.21 -6.50 14.86
C THR A 383 -11.16 -6.52 15.96
N ILE A 384 -11.27 -7.50 16.87
CA ILE A 384 -10.33 -7.75 17.96
C ILE A 384 -9.72 -9.13 17.72
N ARG A 385 -8.44 -9.17 17.32
CA ARG A 385 -7.63 -10.39 17.29
C ARG A 385 -7.03 -10.62 18.67
N HIS A 386 -6.84 -11.88 19.08
CA HIS A 386 -6.27 -12.25 20.38
C HIS A 386 -6.99 -11.58 21.57
N PHE A 387 -8.31 -11.51 21.49
CA PHE A 387 -9.12 -10.83 22.51
C PHE A 387 -8.97 -11.49 23.89
N ASN A 388 -9.06 -10.67 24.94
CA ASN A 388 -9.22 -11.12 26.32
C ASN A 388 -10.61 -10.68 26.83
N GLU A 389 -10.95 -11.04 28.07
CA GLU A 389 -12.27 -10.74 28.65
C GLU A 389 -12.60 -9.24 28.69
N LYS A 390 -11.59 -8.36 28.80
CA LYS A 390 -11.77 -6.91 28.91
C LYS A 390 -11.78 -6.19 27.56
N ALA A 391 -11.22 -6.79 26.52
CA ALA A 391 -11.10 -6.15 25.21
C ALA A 391 -12.44 -5.69 24.60
N PRO A 392 -13.55 -6.44 24.70
CA PRO A 392 -14.84 -6.01 24.15
C PRO A 392 -15.39 -4.74 24.82
N GLU A 393 -15.14 -4.57 26.13
CA GLU A 393 -15.64 -3.41 26.89
C GLU A 393 -15.10 -2.09 26.32
N MET A 394 -13.86 -2.08 25.82
CA MET A 394 -13.26 -0.90 25.19
C MET A 394 -13.98 -0.48 23.91
N VAL A 395 -14.61 -1.42 23.22
CA VAL A 395 -15.32 -1.18 21.95
C VAL A 395 -16.79 -0.88 22.19
N GLU A 396 -17.44 -1.61 23.09
CA GLU A 396 -18.88 -1.59 23.32
C GLU A 396 -19.35 -0.42 24.19
N LYS A 397 -18.48 0.12 25.05
CA LYS A 397 -18.85 1.19 25.99
C LYS A 397 -19.40 2.42 25.25
N GLY A 398 -20.63 2.79 25.59
CA GLY A 398 -21.31 3.97 25.04
C GLY A 398 -21.81 3.81 23.60
N LYS A 399 -21.88 2.58 23.08
CA LYS A 399 -22.34 2.32 21.70
C LYS A 399 -23.46 1.29 21.67
N GLN A 400 -24.32 1.38 20.66
CA GLN A 400 -25.29 0.34 20.38
C GLN A 400 -24.62 -0.80 19.59
N VAL A 401 -24.59 -2.00 20.16
CA VAL A 401 -24.10 -3.21 19.47
C VAL A 401 -25.22 -3.74 18.55
N LEU A 402 -24.96 -3.78 17.26
CA LEU A 402 -25.90 -4.26 16.24
C LEU A 402 -25.67 -5.73 15.88
N LEU A 403 -24.41 -6.15 15.85
CA LEU A 403 -24.01 -7.52 15.52
C LEU A 403 -22.71 -7.85 16.23
N LYS A 404 -22.61 -9.04 16.82
CA LYS A 404 -21.39 -9.55 17.46
C LYS A 404 -21.15 -10.99 17.02
N GLN A 405 -19.93 -11.27 16.52
CA GLN A 405 -19.49 -12.59 16.12
C GLN A 405 -18.16 -12.92 16.80
N ILE A 406 -18.05 -14.14 17.33
CA ILE A 406 -16.87 -14.62 18.05
C ILE A 406 -16.41 -15.92 17.42
N SER A 407 -15.13 -16.00 17.08
CA SER A 407 -14.40 -17.22 16.73
C SER A 407 -13.32 -17.50 17.78
N ARG A 408 -12.46 -18.50 17.55
CA ARG A 408 -11.43 -18.91 18.51
C ARG A 408 -10.48 -17.76 18.92
N GLU A 409 -10.11 -16.92 17.96
CA GLU A 409 -9.09 -15.88 18.15
C GLU A 409 -9.55 -14.49 17.68
N THR A 410 -10.72 -14.40 17.05
CA THR A 410 -11.22 -13.15 16.47
C THR A 410 -12.60 -12.84 17.02
N MET A 411 -12.80 -11.61 17.47
CA MET A 411 -14.11 -11.05 17.76
C MET A 411 -14.41 -9.90 16.81
N GLN A 412 -15.55 -9.93 16.15
CA GLN A 412 -16.03 -8.84 15.29
C GLN A 412 -17.30 -8.25 15.88
N ILE A 413 -17.35 -6.92 16.02
CA ILE A 413 -18.45 -6.18 16.63
C ILE A 413 -18.83 -5.04 15.70
N VAL A 414 -20.07 -5.05 15.23
CA VAL A 414 -20.66 -3.93 14.49
C VAL A 414 -21.40 -3.06 15.48
N THR A 415 -21.01 -1.79 15.57
CA THR A 415 -21.62 -0.82 16.48
C THR A 415 -22.11 0.41 15.73
N LYS A 416 -23.10 1.08 16.32
CA LYS A 416 -23.48 2.45 15.98
C LYS A 416 -23.26 3.34 17.21
N ASP A 417 -22.76 4.56 16.99
CA ASP A 417 -22.63 5.53 18.08
C ASP A 417 -24.03 5.81 18.65
N ALA A 418 -24.14 5.84 19.98
CA ALA A 418 -25.41 6.17 20.65
C ALA A 418 -25.73 7.64 20.41
N GLU A 419 -26.99 7.94 20.07
CA GLU A 419 -27.49 9.32 19.87
C GLU A 419 -27.42 10.17 21.14
#